data_AF-A0A351H6V9-F1
#
_entry.id   AF-A0A351H6V9-F1
#
_cell.length_a   1.000
_cell.length_b   1.000
_cell.length_c   1.000
_cell.angle_alpha   90.00
_cell.angle_beta   90.00
_cell.angle_gamma   90.00
#
_symmetry.space_group_name_H-M   'P 1'
#
loop_
_entity.id
_entity.type
_entity.pdbx_description
1 polymer ?
#
loop_
_entity_poly.entity_id
_entity_poly.type
_entity_poly.pdbx_seq_one_letter_code
_entity_poly.pdbx_strand_id
1 'polypeptide(L)'
;RTVASFVKNSVLSVCGGKTHESIDLAADALRTAAKPRIRIELPLSTVGMEYICHKKAPKMGEFITELVGYAKEKCGDTEFCAMDATRADRDFLYEMIDTAIAAGAGIITVCDDAAEQMPDEFAAFIAEIAAHIGGKAEITVMCSDKNGLASAASVM
;
A
#
# COMPACT_ATOMS: atom_id res chain seq x y z
N ARG A 1 1.55 10.46 27.11
CA ARG A 1 1.91 9.06 26.78
C ARG A 1 1.41 8.81 25.36
N THR A 2 2.25 8.33 24.44
CA THR A 2 1.84 8.03 23.06
C THR A 2 1.33 6.58 22.96
N VAL A 3 0.48 6.30 21.96
CA VAL A 3 -0.03 4.94 21.71
C VAL A 3 1.11 3.94 21.48
N ALA A 4 2.20 4.38 20.83
CA ALA A 4 3.40 3.58 20.59
C ALA A 4 3.97 2.93 21.87
N SER A 5 4.03 3.69 22.97
CA SER A 5 4.55 3.16 24.23
C SER A 5 3.64 2.13 24.91
N PHE A 6 2.35 2.10 24.55
CA PHE A 6 1.32 1.31 25.24
C PHE A 6 1.01 -0.02 24.55
N VAL A 7 0.98 -0.05 23.21
CA VAL A 7 0.67 -1.26 22.44
C VAL A 7 1.89 -2.19 22.39
N LYS A 8 1.73 -3.43 22.86
CA LYS A 8 2.82 -4.43 22.91
C LYS A 8 2.60 -5.66 22.03
N ASN A 9 1.34 -6.06 21.86
CA ASN A 9 1.02 -7.34 21.21
C ASN A 9 0.63 -7.19 19.74
N SER A 10 0.17 -6.00 19.32
CA SER A 10 -0.23 -5.70 17.94
C SER A 10 0.83 -4.90 17.20
N VAL A 11 0.81 -5.01 15.86
CA VAL A 11 1.58 -4.10 14.99
C VAL A 11 0.95 -2.71 15.06
N LEU A 12 1.77 -1.68 15.27
CA LEU A 12 1.34 -0.29 15.19
C LEU A 12 1.80 0.28 13.86
N SER A 13 0.84 0.46 12.94
CA SER A 13 1.10 0.98 11.59
C SER A 13 0.77 2.47 11.50
N VAL A 14 1.60 3.23 10.80
CA VAL A 14 1.38 4.65 10.49
C VAL A 14 1.65 4.91 9.00
N CYS A 15 0.88 5.79 8.37
CA CYS A 15 1.14 6.23 7.01
C CYS A 15 2.38 7.14 6.99
N GLY A 16 3.37 6.77 6.17
CA GLY A 16 4.63 7.49 6.02
C GLY A 16 4.52 8.76 5.17
N GLY A 17 3.36 9.04 4.58
CA GLY A 17 3.17 10.15 3.67
C GLY A 17 3.91 9.96 2.33
N LYS A 18 4.36 11.08 1.74
CA LYS A 18 4.89 11.13 0.37
C LYS A 18 6.23 11.87 0.27
N THR A 19 6.86 12.17 1.40
CA THR A 19 8.18 12.82 1.46
C THR A 19 9.05 12.13 2.52
N HIS A 20 10.37 12.35 2.45
CA HIS A 20 11.27 11.83 3.48
C HIS A 20 10.96 12.41 4.87
N GLU A 21 10.60 13.69 4.95
CA GLU A 21 10.25 14.33 6.22
C GLU A 21 9.01 13.71 6.86
N SER A 22 8.00 13.34 6.06
CA SER A 22 6.81 12.66 6.59
C SER A 22 7.11 11.23 7.05
N ILE A 23 8.04 10.54 6.36
CA ILE A 23 8.50 9.20 6.77
C ILE A 23 9.32 9.29 8.06
N ASP A 24 10.21 10.28 8.18
CA ASP A 24 10.97 10.53 9.40
C ASP A 24 10.06 10.82 10.59
N LEU A 25 9.02 11.65 10.38
CA LEU A 25 8.02 11.93 11.41
C LEU A 25 7.24 10.66 11.83
N ALA A 26 6.87 9.79 10.87
CA ALA A 26 6.20 8.53 11.15
C ALA A 26 7.12 7.58 11.95
N ALA A 27 8.40 7.48 11.57
CA ALA A 27 9.40 6.68 12.27
C ALA A 27 9.60 7.17 13.71
N ASP A 28 9.70 8.48 13.92
CA ASP A 28 9.82 9.08 15.25
C ASP A 28 8.57 8.83 16.12
N ALA A 29 7.38 8.93 15.53
CA ALA A 29 6.13 8.62 16.23
C ALA A 29 6.07 7.14 16.68
N LEU A 30 6.69 6.25 15.90
CA LEU A 30 6.75 4.82 16.13
C LEU A 30 7.95 4.36 16.97
N ARG A 31 8.90 5.24 17.30
CA ARG A 31 10.19 4.89 17.93
C ARG A 31 10.11 4.03 19.20
N THR A 32 8.99 4.09 19.93
CA THR A 32 8.78 3.32 21.17
C THR A 32 7.82 2.14 21.02
N ALA A 33 7.32 1.88 19.81
CA ALA A 33 6.43 0.78 19.51
C ALA A 33 7.20 -0.54 19.53
N ALA A 34 6.58 -1.58 20.09
CA ALA A 34 7.19 -2.92 20.12
C ALA A 34 7.25 -3.58 18.73
N LYS A 35 6.27 -3.25 17.87
CA LYS A 35 6.12 -3.78 16.51
C LYS A 35 5.72 -2.63 15.57
N PRO A 36 6.65 -1.76 15.16
CA PRO A 36 6.34 -0.62 14.31
C PRO A 36 6.19 -1.05 12.85
N ARG A 37 5.29 -0.40 12.10
CA ARG A 37 5.18 -0.52 10.64
C ARG A 37 4.95 0.85 10.02
N ILE A 38 5.66 1.14 8.93
CA ILE A 38 5.33 2.28 8.07
C ILE A 38 4.67 1.75 6.81
N ARG A 39 3.53 2.34 6.45
CA ARG A 39 2.89 2.07 5.16
C ARG A 39 2.98 3.25 4.23
N ILE A 40 3.26 3.00 2.96
CA ILE A 40 3.34 4.00 1.89
C ILE A 40 2.11 3.86 1.01
N GLU A 41 1.33 4.93 0.92
CA GLU A 41 0.05 4.98 0.21
C GLU A 41 0.18 5.88 -1.02
N LEU A 42 0.15 5.28 -2.22
CA LEU A 42 0.31 6.00 -3.48
C LEU A 42 -0.76 5.59 -4.51
N PRO A 43 -1.38 6.55 -5.23
CA PRO A 43 -2.34 6.25 -6.28
C PRO A 43 -1.67 5.67 -7.52
N LEU A 44 -2.29 4.66 -8.11
CA LEU A 44 -1.81 4.02 -9.34
C LEU A 44 -2.74 4.23 -10.54
N SER A 45 -3.91 4.86 -10.37
CA SER A 45 -4.69 5.34 -11.49
C SER A 45 -4.07 6.57 -12.13
N THR A 46 -4.25 6.74 -13.44
CA THR A 46 -3.72 7.89 -14.20
C THR A 46 -4.12 9.23 -13.57
N VAL A 47 -5.39 9.35 -13.18
CA VAL A 47 -5.92 10.57 -12.54
C VAL A 47 -5.24 10.81 -11.20
N GLY A 48 -5.12 9.78 -10.35
CA GLY A 48 -4.48 9.94 -9.05
C GLY A 48 -3.01 10.32 -9.17
N MET A 49 -2.26 9.66 -10.05
CA MET A 49 -0.84 9.97 -10.29
C MET A 49 -0.63 11.41 -10.78
N GLU A 50 -1.45 11.88 -11.71
CA GLU A 50 -1.29 13.21 -12.31
C GLU A 50 -1.71 14.34 -11.35
N TYR A 51 -2.84 14.18 -10.67
CA TYR A 51 -3.40 15.26 -9.84
C TYR A 51 -2.93 15.25 -8.38
N ILE A 52 -2.56 14.09 -7.82
CA ILE A 52 -2.09 13.99 -6.42
C ILE A 52 -0.56 14.00 -6.36
N CYS A 53 0.10 13.25 -7.24
CA CYS A 53 1.56 13.11 -7.21
C CYS A 53 2.27 14.02 -8.23
N HIS A 54 1.55 14.56 -9.21
CA HIS A 54 2.12 15.30 -10.35
C HIS A 54 3.18 14.48 -11.09
N LYS A 55 2.93 13.18 -11.27
CA LYS A 55 3.83 12.23 -11.95
C LYS A 55 3.11 11.47 -13.06
N LYS A 56 3.90 11.00 -14.03
CA LYS A 56 3.50 10.02 -15.04
C LYS A 56 4.10 8.65 -14.71
N ALA A 57 3.59 7.59 -15.32
CA ALA A 57 3.97 6.19 -15.03
C ALA A 57 5.48 5.93 -14.81
N PRO A 58 6.42 6.35 -15.69
CA PRO A 58 7.85 6.08 -15.47
C PRO A 58 8.41 6.73 -14.20
N LYS A 59 7.92 7.92 -13.86
CA LYS A 59 8.32 8.64 -12.64
C LYS A 59 7.62 8.11 -11.39
N MET A 60 6.58 7.30 -11.55
CA MET A 60 5.90 6.67 -10.44
C MET A 60 6.73 5.52 -9.86
N GLY A 61 7.35 4.70 -10.71
CA GLY A 61 8.24 3.61 -10.27
C GLY A 61 9.47 4.12 -9.51
N GLU A 62 10.12 5.18 -10.00
CA GLU A 62 11.22 5.85 -9.29
C GLU A 62 10.78 6.32 -7.89
N PHE A 63 9.58 6.91 -7.81
CA PHE A 63 9.03 7.45 -6.56
C PHE A 63 8.63 6.37 -5.57
N ILE A 64 8.06 5.25 -6.03
CA ILE A 64 7.79 4.08 -5.20
C ILE A 64 9.10 3.52 -4.66
N THR A 65 10.11 3.34 -5.51
CA THR A 65 11.43 2.82 -5.11
C THR A 65 12.04 3.68 -4.01
N GLU A 66 12.02 5.01 -4.18
CA GLU A 66 12.51 5.97 -3.20
C GLU A 66 11.78 5.87 -1.87
N LEU A 67 10.45 6.02 -1.86
CA LEU A 67 9.68 6.11 -0.61
C LEU A 67 9.61 4.77 0.12
N VAL A 68 9.43 3.66 -0.59
CA VAL A 68 9.39 2.32 0.03
C VAL A 68 10.76 1.95 0.56
N GLY A 69 11.83 2.21 -0.19
CA GLY A 69 13.21 1.98 0.25
C GLY A 69 13.56 2.81 1.49
N TYR A 70 13.18 4.10 1.51
CA TYR A 70 13.42 4.96 2.67
C TYR A 70 12.60 4.53 3.89
N ALA A 71 11.33 4.16 3.71
CA ALA A 71 10.52 3.60 4.80
C ALA A 71 11.09 2.29 5.35
N LYS A 72 11.62 1.44 4.47
CA LYS A 72 12.30 0.20 4.83
C LYS A 72 13.54 0.45 5.68
N GLU A 73 14.35 1.43 5.31
CA GLU A 73 15.53 1.85 6.09
C GLU A 73 15.14 2.31 7.50
N LYS A 74 14.03 3.06 7.63
CA LYS A 74 13.61 3.67 8.90
C LYS A 74 12.89 2.72 9.85
N CYS A 75 12.10 1.77 9.33
CA CYS A 75 11.19 0.96 10.15
C CYS A 75 11.34 -0.56 9.96
N GLY A 76 12.00 -1.02 8.89
CA GLY A 76 12.16 -2.45 8.60
C GLY A 76 10.86 -3.13 8.12
N ASP A 77 9.78 -3.11 8.90
CA ASP A 77 8.45 -3.57 8.45
C ASP A 77 7.78 -2.47 7.62
N THR A 78 7.53 -2.77 6.35
CA THR A 78 7.04 -1.80 5.36
C THR A 78 5.97 -2.43 4.49
N GLU A 79 4.87 -1.72 4.38
CA GLU A 79 3.68 -2.07 3.60
C GLU A 79 3.49 -1.05 2.47
N PHE A 80 3.20 -1.51 1.27
CA PHE A 80 2.85 -0.64 0.15
C PHE A 80 1.36 -0.78 -0.17
N CYS A 81 0.63 0.32 -0.08
CA CYS A 81 -0.78 0.38 -0.43
C CYS A 81 -0.93 0.95 -1.85
N ALA A 82 -1.30 0.08 -2.78
CA ALA A 82 -1.66 0.41 -4.15
C ALA A 82 -3.05 1.06 -4.16
N MET A 83 -3.09 2.38 -3.97
CA MET A 83 -4.35 3.13 -3.96
C MET A 83 -4.93 3.17 -5.38
N ASP A 84 -6.24 3.08 -5.46
CA ASP A 84 -7.03 3.13 -6.69
C ASP A 84 -6.67 2.03 -7.70
N ALA A 85 -6.30 0.84 -7.19
CA ALA A 85 -5.78 -0.26 -7.98
C ALA A 85 -6.79 -0.79 -9.01
N THR A 86 -8.08 -0.81 -8.68
CA THR A 86 -9.14 -1.32 -9.56
C THR A 86 -9.35 -0.47 -10.81
N ARG A 87 -8.82 0.77 -10.84
CA ARG A 87 -8.87 1.68 -12.00
C ARG A 87 -7.49 1.90 -12.66
N ALA A 88 -6.46 1.19 -12.21
CA ALA A 88 -5.13 1.23 -12.81
C ALA A 88 -5.07 0.35 -14.06
N ASP A 89 -4.17 0.69 -14.99
CA ASP A 89 -3.78 -0.24 -16.04
C ASP A 89 -3.11 -1.48 -15.41
N ARG A 90 -3.46 -2.68 -15.90
CA ARG A 90 -3.06 -3.97 -15.31
C ARG A 90 -1.55 -4.17 -15.35
N ASP A 91 -0.93 -3.94 -16.50
CA ASP A 91 0.51 -4.16 -16.69
C ASP A 91 1.30 -3.15 -15.85
N PHE A 92 0.86 -1.90 -15.82
CA PHE A 92 1.43 -0.88 -14.96
C PHE A 92 1.30 -1.24 -13.47
N LEU A 93 0.13 -1.70 -13.01
CA LEU A 93 -0.09 -2.10 -11.63
C LEU A 93 0.91 -3.20 -11.21
N TYR A 94 1.07 -4.23 -12.04
CA TYR A 94 2.01 -5.32 -11.78
C TYR A 94 3.47 -4.84 -11.71
N GLU A 95 3.87 -3.97 -12.63
CA GLU A 95 5.19 -3.33 -12.60
C GLU A 95 5.42 -2.53 -11.30
N MET A 96 4.43 -1.77 -10.85
CA MET A 96 4.53 -0.98 -9.62
C MET A 96 4.54 -1.83 -8.36
N ILE A 97 3.81 -2.95 -8.34
CA ILE A 97 3.87 -3.95 -7.27
C ILE A 97 5.26 -4.58 -7.20
N ASP A 98 5.81 -5.05 -8.32
CA ASP A 98 7.15 -5.62 -8.37
C ASP A 98 8.21 -4.60 -7.93
N THR A 99 8.05 -3.34 -8.32
CA THR A 99 8.89 -2.23 -7.89
C THR A 99 8.86 -2.04 -6.37
N ALA A 100 7.66 -2.04 -5.76
CA ALA A 100 7.52 -1.91 -4.31
C ALA A 100 8.14 -3.11 -3.56
N ILE A 101 7.93 -4.34 -4.05
CA ILE A 101 8.54 -5.55 -3.47
C ILE A 101 10.07 -5.48 -3.56
N ALA A 102 10.61 -5.10 -4.72
CA ALA A 102 12.05 -4.95 -4.92
C ALA A 102 12.67 -3.88 -4.01
N ALA A 103 11.91 -2.81 -3.72
CA ALA A 103 12.31 -1.77 -2.78
C ALA A 103 12.20 -2.19 -1.30
N GLY A 104 11.60 -3.34 -1.01
CA GLY A 104 11.61 -3.96 0.33
C GLY A 104 10.26 -3.99 1.04
N ALA A 105 9.15 -3.68 0.36
CA ALA A 105 7.81 -3.91 0.89
C ALA A 105 7.58 -5.42 1.09
N GLY A 106 7.27 -5.82 2.32
CA GLY A 106 6.93 -7.21 2.64
C GLY A 106 5.44 -7.50 2.48
N ILE A 107 4.63 -6.46 2.34
CA ILE A 107 3.16 -6.52 2.28
C ILE A 107 2.68 -5.57 1.20
N ILE A 108 1.78 -6.06 0.35
CA ILE A 108 1.10 -5.30 -0.69
C ILE A 108 -0.38 -5.26 -0.36
N THR A 109 -0.90 -4.05 -0.17
CA THR A 109 -2.30 -3.80 0.10
C THR A 109 -2.97 -3.26 -1.16
N VAL A 110 -3.93 -4.02 -1.69
CA VAL A 110 -4.68 -3.64 -2.90
C VAL A 110 -5.94 -2.90 -2.48
N CYS A 111 -6.09 -1.64 -2.91
CA CYS A 111 -7.20 -0.79 -2.49
C CYS A 111 -8.27 -0.67 -3.58
N ASP A 112 -9.50 -1.04 -3.25
CA ASP A 112 -10.70 -0.77 -4.05
C ASP A 112 -11.35 0.54 -3.60
N ASP A 113 -10.74 1.66 -3.98
CA ASP A 113 -11.24 2.99 -3.63
C ASP A 113 -12.51 3.38 -4.40
N ALA A 114 -12.70 2.80 -5.58
CA ALA A 114 -13.83 3.09 -6.46
C ALA A 114 -15.11 2.38 -5.98
N ALA A 115 -15.00 1.14 -5.49
CA ALA A 115 -16.11 0.26 -5.15
C ALA A 115 -17.07 0.04 -6.33
N GLU A 116 -16.51 -0.12 -7.52
CA GLU A 116 -17.27 -0.31 -8.77
C GLU A 116 -17.41 -1.79 -9.15
N GLN A 117 -16.51 -2.65 -8.66
CA GLN A 117 -16.51 -4.09 -8.93
C GLN A 117 -17.48 -4.82 -8.00
N MET A 118 -18.10 -5.87 -8.53
CA MET A 118 -18.80 -6.86 -7.71
C MET A 118 -17.78 -7.71 -6.93
N PRO A 119 -18.16 -8.28 -5.77
CA PRO A 119 -17.23 -9.03 -4.93
C PRO A 119 -16.49 -10.18 -5.64
N ASP A 120 -17.16 -10.88 -6.56
CA ASP A 120 -16.57 -11.96 -7.35
C ASP A 120 -15.56 -11.45 -8.39
N GLU A 121 -15.82 -10.27 -8.98
CA GLU A 121 -14.88 -9.59 -9.88
C GLU A 121 -13.64 -9.12 -9.12
N PHE A 122 -13.82 -8.57 -7.91
CA PHE A 122 -12.71 -8.16 -7.06
C PHE A 122 -11.91 -9.37 -6.56
N ALA A 123 -12.56 -10.47 -6.16
CA ALA A 123 -11.87 -11.71 -5.78
C ALA A 123 -11.02 -12.27 -6.93
N ALA A 124 -11.54 -12.27 -8.16
CA ALA A 124 -10.78 -12.66 -9.34
C ALA A 124 -9.58 -11.73 -9.58
N PHE A 125 -9.77 -10.42 -9.43
CA PHE A 125 -8.71 -9.43 -9.53
C PHE A 125 -7.58 -9.67 -8.51
N ILE A 126 -7.92 -9.93 -7.25
CA ILE A 126 -6.96 -10.27 -6.20
C ILE A 126 -6.26 -11.60 -6.47
N ALA A 127 -6.96 -12.62 -6.98
CA ALA A 127 -6.37 -13.90 -7.35
C ALA A 127 -5.31 -13.76 -8.45
N GLU A 128 -5.56 -12.90 -9.44
CA GLU A 128 -4.57 -12.59 -10.49
C GLU A 128 -3.34 -11.87 -9.92
N ILE A 129 -3.52 -10.89 -9.03
CA ILE A 129 -2.42 -10.21 -8.34
C ILE A 129 -1.62 -11.21 -7.49
N ALA A 130 -2.30 -12.12 -6.79
CA ALA A 130 -1.65 -13.14 -5.96
C ALA A 130 -0.82 -14.12 -6.78
N ALA A 131 -1.34 -14.54 -7.94
CA ALA A 131 -0.59 -15.35 -8.89
C ALA A 131 0.66 -14.62 -9.41
N HIS A 132 0.54 -13.33 -9.71
CA HIS A 132 1.67 -12.48 -10.15
C HIS A 132 2.75 -12.33 -9.07
N ILE A 133 2.36 -11.98 -7.84
CA ILE A 133 3.29 -11.81 -6.71
C ILE A 133 4.01 -13.11 -6.37
N GLY A 134 3.33 -14.26 -6.52
CA GLY A 134 3.96 -15.58 -6.37
C GLY A 134 4.55 -15.83 -4.98
N GLY A 135 3.92 -15.27 -3.93
CA GLY A 135 4.35 -15.44 -2.54
C GLY A 135 5.58 -14.64 -2.11
N LYS A 136 6.07 -13.71 -2.94
CA LYS A 136 7.21 -12.82 -2.59
C LYS A 136 6.86 -11.79 -1.50
N ALA A 137 5.57 -11.47 -1.36
CA ALA A 137 5.03 -10.56 -0.36
C ALA A 137 3.65 -11.06 0.13
N GLU A 138 3.26 -10.68 1.34
CA GLU A 138 1.89 -10.87 1.84
C GLU A 138 0.94 -9.94 1.10
N ILE A 139 -0.30 -10.38 0.86
CA ILE A 139 -1.32 -9.59 0.18
C ILE A 139 -2.44 -9.30 1.15
N THR A 140 -2.84 -8.03 1.21
CA THR A 140 -4.04 -7.62 1.94
C THR A 140 -4.91 -6.74 1.05
N VAL A 141 -6.14 -6.48 1.49
CA VAL A 141 -7.11 -5.67 0.75
C VAL A 141 -7.65 -4.52 1.60
N MET A 142 -7.91 -3.40 0.96
CA MET A 142 -8.63 -2.27 1.54
C MET A 142 -9.85 -1.98 0.68
N CYS A 143 -11.02 -2.42 1.15
CA CYS A 143 -12.27 -2.30 0.39
C CYS A 143 -13.06 -1.06 0.83
N SER A 144 -13.47 -0.23 -0.12
CA SER A 144 -14.39 0.87 0.15
C SER A 144 -15.83 0.38 0.23
N ASP A 145 -16.60 0.89 1.19
CA ASP A 145 -18.01 0.49 1.39
C ASP A 145 -19.01 1.39 0.65
N LYS A 146 -18.57 2.15 -0.36
CA LYS A 146 -19.45 3.08 -1.11
C LYS A 146 -20.63 2.38 -1.79
N ASN A 147 -20.45 1.12 -2.19
CA ASN A 147 -21.49 0.29 -2.79
C ASN A 147 -22.21 -0.63 -1.77
N GLY A 148 -21.85 -0.57 -0.48
CA GLY A 148 -22.39 -1.42 0.58
C GLY A 148 -21.91 -2.87 0.55
N LEU A 149 -20.85 -3.19 -0.19
CA LEU A 149 -20.35 -4.54 -0.41
C LEU A 149 -18.95 -4.79 0.14
N ALA A 150 -18.35 -3.88 0.93
CA ALA A 150 -16.96 -4.04 1.39
C ALA A 150 -16.72 -5.33 2.19
N SER A 151 -17.71 -5.73 3.01
CA SER A 151 -17.62 -6.98 3.77
C SER A 151 -17.64 -8.21 2.87
N ALA A 152 -18.38 -8.17 1.75
CA ALA A 152 -18.43 -9.26 0.79
C ALA A 152 -17.14 -9.31 -0.05
N ALA A 153 -16.64 -8.15 -0.50
CA ALA A 153 -15.41 -8.04 -1.28
C ALA A 153 -14.15 -8.45 -0.49
N SER A 154 -14.15 -8.29 0.84
CA SER A 154 -12.98 -8.60 1.68
C SER A 154 -12.85 -10.06 2.12
N VAL A 155 -13.88 -10.90 1.88
CA VAL A 155 -13.91 -12.31 2.37
C VAL A 155 -13.98 -13.35 1.25
N MET A 156 -14.28 -12.93 0.02
CA MET A 156 -14.28 -13.81 -1.16
C MET A 156 -12.88 -13.96 -1.73
#